data_AF-A0A928HT34-F1
#
_entry.id   AF-A0A928HT34-F1
#
_cell.length_a   1.000
_cell.length_b   1.000
_cell.length_c   1.000
_cell.angle_alpha   90.00
_cell.angle_beta   90.00
_cell.angle_gamma   90.00
#
_symmetry.space_group_name_H-M   'P 1'
#
loop_
_entity.id
_entity.type
_entity.pdbx_description
1 polymer ?
#
loop_
_entity_poly.entity_id
_entity_poly.type
_entity_poly.pdbx_seq_one_letter_code
_entity_poly.pdbx_strand_id
1 'polypeptide(L)'
;MTKYNSIDEEIDALNDEIDSLENTLLDDDDWRSVKETENEIHNLRREIARLEELRATRAAASSREKSELQAKRSELISAIERLEKRMESCEHDMDVPGHDAEFYAQAERELNSLSQQSQSKEQDLAHIERMLQNMK
;
A
#
# COMPACT_ATOMS: atom_id res chain seq x y z
N MET A 1 2.45 25.23 28.85
CA MET A 1 2.14 25.40 27.41
C MET A 1 3.33 25.07 26.50
N THR A 2 4.40 24.44 26.97
CA THR A 2 5.61 24.17 26.17
C THR A 2 5.72 22.75 25.62
N LYS A 3 4.95 21.78 26.12
CA LYS A 3 4.97 20.39 25.63
C LYS A 3 4.16 20.15 24.35
N TYR A 4 3.16 21.00 24.07
CA TYR A 4 2.29 20.87 22.89
C TYR A 4 3.02 21.26 21.62
N ASN A 5 3.61 22.47 21.62
CA ASN A 5 4.42 22.94 20.50
C ASN A 5 5.52 21.95 20.13
N SER A 6 6.12 21.26 21.11
CA SER A 6 7.15 20.24 20.84
C SER A 6 6.60 18.98 20.16
N ILE A 7 5.37 18.55 20.43
CA ILE A 7 4.79 17.35 19.79
C ILE A 7 4.24 17.69 18.40
N ASP A 8 3.62 18.87 18.26
CA ASP A 8 3.17 19.36 16.95
C ASP A 8 4.37 19.58 16.01
N GLU A 9 5.46 20.19 16.49
CA GLU A 9 6.72 20.35 15.74
C GLU A 9 7.37 19.00 15.39
N GLU A 10 7.26 17.99 16.27
CA GLU A 10 7.73 16.62 15.99
C GLU A 10 6.87 15.92 14.93
N ILE A 11 5.55 16.11 14.94
CA ILE A 11 4.64 15.56 13.92
C ILE A 11 4.90 16.24 12.57
N ASP A 12 5.04 17.57 12.54
CA ASP A 12 5.33 18.32 11.32
C ASP A 12 6.68 17.88 10.71
N ALA A 13 7.73 17.72 11.55
CA ALA A 13 9.03 17.25 11.07
C ALA A 13 8.99 15.81 10.53
N LEU A 14 8.21 14.92 11.16
CA LEU A 14 8.02 13.55 10.67
C LEU A 14 7.26 13.54 9.33
N ASN A 15 6.25 14.39 9.19
CA ASN A 15 5.48 14.49 7.95
C ASN A 15 6.32 15.08 6.80
N ASP A 16 7.15 16.09 7.07
CA ASP A 16 8.10 16.64 6.08
C ASP A 16 9.10 15.57 5.60
N GLU A 17 9.57 14.69 6.51
CA GLU A 17 10.49 13.60 6.18
C GLU A 17 9.81 12.48 5.39
N ILE A 18 8.55 12.15 5.74
CA ILE A 18 7.71 11.23 4.97
C ILE A 18 7.51 11.77 3.55
N ASP A 19 7.08 13.02 3.39
CA ASP A 19 6.85 13.64 2.09
C ASP A 19 8.14 13.68 1.24
N SER A 20 9.29 13.95 1.87
CA SER A 20 10.58 13.93 1.16
C SER A 20 10.96 12.53 0.67
N LEU A 21 10.70 11.49 1.47
CA LEU A 21 10.96 10.10 1.10
C LEU A 21 9.96 9.62 0.04
N GLU A 22 8.68 9.98 0.14
CA GLU A 22 7.68 9.69 -0.89
C GLU A 22 8.05 10.33 -2.22
N ASN A 23 8.48 11.60 -2.23
CA ASN A 23 8.92 12.27 -3.46
C ASN A 23 10.17 11.61 -4.06
N THR A 24 11.13 11.19 -3.24
CA THR A 24 12.34 10.47 -3.71
C THR A 24 11.99 9.11 -4.31
N LEU A 25 11.01 8.41 -3.73
CA LEU A 25 10.49 7.15 -4.26
C LEU A 25 9.67 7.37 -5.55
N LEU A 26 8.89 8.45 -5.63
CA LEU A 26 7.97 8.75 -6.74
C LEU A 26 8.62 9.44 -7.95
N ASP A 27 9.83 9.98 -7.78
CA ASP A 27 10.65 10.55 -8.86
C ASP A 27 11.28 9.46 -9.74
N ASP A 28 11.25 8.19 -9.32
CA ASP A 28 11.61 7.04 -10.14
C ASP A 28 10.37 6.44 -10.83
N ASP A 29 10.28 6.64 -12.14
CA ASP A 29 9.21 6.12 -13.01
C ASP A 29 9.07 4.59 -12.88
N ASP A 30 10.16 3.87 -12.61
CA ASP A 30 10.15 2.42 -12.47
C ASP A 30 9.53 1.98 -11.13
N TRP A 31 9.83 2.68 -10.03
CA TRP A 31 9.20 2.41 -8.74
C TRP A 31 7.70 2.72 -8.75
N ARG A 32 7.29 3.83 -9.38
CA ARG A 32 5.87 4.15 -9.57
C ARG A 32 5.18 3.04 -10.39
N SER A 33 5.79 2.58 -11.46
CA SER A 33 5.28 1.48 -12.30
C SER A 33 5.12 0.17 -11.51
N VAL A 34 6.07 -0.16 -10.63
CA VAL A 34 5.99 -1.33 -9.72
C VAL A 34 4.82 -1.16 -8.76
N LYS A 35 4.67 -0.01 -8.09
CA LYS A 35 3.56 0.25 -7.15
C LYS A 35 2.18 0.27 -7.79
N GLU A 36 2.06 0.81 -8.99
CA GLU A 36 0.81 0.74 -9.75
C GLU A 36 0.46 -0.71 -10.10
N THR A 37 1.46 -1.52 -10.50
CA THR A 37 1.26 -2.92 -10.84
C THR A 37 0.91 -3.77 -9.60
N GLU A 38 1.53 -3.53 -8.46
CA GLU A 38 1.17 -4.16 -7.18
C GLU A 38 -0.29 -3.88 -6.79
N ASN A 39 -0.72 -2.63 -6.91
CA ASN A 39 -2.09 -2.21 -6.64
C ASN A 39 -3.08 -2.87 -7.61
N GLU A 40 -2.73 -3.00 -8.89
CA GLU A 40 -3.54 -3.69 -9.89
C GLU A 40 -3.71 -5.18 -9.54
N ILE A 41 -2.62 -5.88 -9.19
CA ILE A 41 -2.66 -7.28 -8.75
C ILE A 41 -3.56 -7.43 -7.51
N HIS A 42 -3.42 -6.54 -6.52
CA HIS A 42 -4.25 -6.57 -5.31
C HIS A 42 -5.74 -6.42 -5.62
N ASN A 43 -6.09 -5.51 -6.53
CA ASN A 43 -7.47 -5.32 -6.96
C ASN A 43 -8.01 -6.55 -7.71
N LEU A 44 -7.22 -7.17 -8.58
CA LEU A 44 -7.59 -8.40 -9.28
C LEU A 44 -7.79 -9.57 -8.30
N ARG A 45 -6.94 -9.70 -7.28
CA ARG A 45 -7.08 -10.71 -6.22
C ARG A 45 -8.37 -10.51 -5.41
N ARG A 46 -8.73 -9.26 -5.09
CA ARG A 46 -10.02 -8.95 -4.44
C ARG A 46 -11.22 -9.34 -5.32
N GLU A 47 -11.16 -9.09 -6.62
CA GLU A 47 -12.23 -9.46 -7.54
C GLU A 47 -12.35 -10.99 -7.67
N ILE A 48 -11.24 -11.74 -7.70
CA ILE A 48 -11.27 -13.20 -7.64
C ILE A 48 -11.97 -13.69 -6.37
N ALA A 49 -11.61 -13.13 -5.20
CA ALA A 49 -12.24 -13.50 -3.93
C ALA A 49 -13.75 -13.25 -3.94
N ARG A 50 -14.20 -12.11 -4.49
CA ARG A 50 -15.64 -11.82 -4.68
C ARG A 50 -16.32 -12.82 -5.61
N LEU A 51 -15.68 -13.21 -6.71
CA LEU A 51 -16.24 -14.21 -7.65
C LEU A 51 -16.34 -15.59 -6.99
N GLU A 52 -15.37 -15.97 -6.17
CA GLU A 52 -15.40 -17.22 -5.40
C GLU A 52 -16.51 -17.20 -4.33
N GLU A 53 -16.68 -16.09 -3.63
CA GLU A 53 -17.77 -15.90 -2.67
C GLU A 53 -19.16 -15.92 -3.34
N LEU A 54 -19.31 -15.24 -4.48
CA LEU A 54 -20.53 -15.28 -5.31
C LEU A 54 -20.86 -16.71 -5.77
N ARG A 55 -19.83 -17.48 -6.15
CA ARG A 55 -20.01 -18.88 -6.53
C ARG A 55 -20.41 -19.76 -5.34
N ALA A 56 -19.83 -19.52 -4.16
CA ALA A 56 -20.12 -20.27 -2.95
C ALA A 56 -21.52 -19.98 -2.39
N THR A 57 -21.95 -18.72 -2.43
CA THR A 57 -23.26 -18.27 -1.91
C THR A 57 -24.42 -18.62 -2.84
N ARG A 58 -24.18 -18.73 -4.15
CA ARG A 58 -25.23 -19.00 -5.14
C ARG A 58 -25.40 -20.50 -5.41
N ALA A 59 -25.97 -21.21 -4.43
CA ALA A 59 -26.27 -22.64 -4.51
C ALA A 59 -27.12 -23.03 -5.74
N ALA A 60 -27.99 -22.12 -6.22
CA ALA A 60 -28.88 -22.30 -7.37
C ALA A 60 -28.33 -21.75 -8.71
N ALA A 61 -27.04 -21.37 -8.79
CA ALA A 61 -26.46 -20.90 -10.05
C ALA A 61 -26.53 -22.01 -11.12
N SER A 62 -27.00 -21.65 -12.31
CA SER A 62 -27.05 -22.55 -13.45
C SER A 62 -25.64 -23.02 -13.85
N SER A 63 -25.51 -24.16 -14.54
CA SER A 63 -24.19 -24.63 -14.98
C SER A 63 -23.49 -23.62 -15.87
N ARG A 64 -24.26 -22.85 -16.66
CA ARG A 64 -23.77 -21.75 -17.49
C ARG A 64 -23.15 -20.63 -16.65
N GLU A 65 -23.85 -20.15 -15.62
CA GLU A 65 -23.33 -19.10 -14.73
C GLU A 65 -22.08 -19.58 -13.97
N LYS A 66 -22.05 -20.86 -13.56
CA LYS A 66 -20.87 -21.46 -12.93
C LYS A 66 -19.68 -21.53 -13.89
N SER A 67 -19.91 -21.86 -15.16
CA SER A 67 -18.87 -21.85 -16.20
C SER A 67 -18.38 -20.44 -16.54
N GLU A 68 -19.28 -19.46 -16.60
CA GLU A 68 -18.92 -18.04 -16.85
C GLU A 68 -18.10 -17.46 -15.68
N LEU A 69 -18.47 -17.75 -14.43
CA LEU A 69 -17.67 -17.36 -13.25
C LEU A 69 -16.29 -18.05 -13.22
N GLN A 70 -16.23 -19.33 -13.60
CA GLN A 70 -14.96 -20.06 -13.71
C GLN A 70 -14.07 -19.46 -14.81
N ALA A 71 -14.62 -19.12 -15.98
CA ALA A 71 -13.89 -18.49 -17.07
C ALA A 71 -13.34 -17.12 -16.66
N LYS A 72 -14.19 -16.26 -16.06
CA LYS A 72 -13.76 -14.94 -15.56
C LYS A 72 -12.68 -15.05 -14.49
N ARG A 73 -12.78 -16.04 -13.59
CA ARG A 73 -11.72 -16.33 -12.60
C ARG A 73 -10.40 -16.71 -13.28
N SER A 74 -10.44 -17.59 -14.28
CA SER A 74 -9.24 -17.98 -15.03
C SER A 74 -8.62 -16.80 -15.79
N GLU A 75 -9.42 -15.92 -16.38
CA GLU A 75 -8.93 -14.71 -17.06
C GLU A 75 -8.22 -13.76 -16.09
N LEU A 76 -8.78 -13.55 -14.89
CA LEU A 76 -8.17 -12.71 -13.86
C LEU A 76 -6.86 -13.32 -13.32
N ILE A 77 -6.80 -14.64 -13.16
CA ILE A 77 -5.55 -15.32 -12.77
C ILE A 77 -4.48 -15.12 -13.82
N SER A 78 -4.79 -15.33 -15.11
CA SER A 78 -3.83 -15.09 -16.19
C SER A 78 -3.44 -13.61 -16.33
N ALA A 79 -4.30 -12.67 -15.94
CA ALA A 79 -3.95 -11.26 -15.87
C ALA A 79 -2.94 -11.00 -14.74
N ILE A 80 -3.14 -11.58 -13.55
CA ILE A 80 -2.20 -11.52 -12.44
C ILE A 80 -0.85 -12.10 -12.85
N GLU A 81 -0.80 -13.30 -13.45
CA GLU A 81 0.45 -13.94 -13.88
C GLU A 81 1.24 -13.06 -14.88
N ARG A 82 0.55 -12.33 -15.76
CA ARG A 82 1.19 -11.38 -16.68
C ARG A 82 1.74 -10.14 -15.97
N LEU A 83 1.01 -9.63 -14.99
CA LEU A 83 1.44 -8.47 -14.20
C LEU A 83 2.61 -8.83 -13.27
N GLU A 84 2.56 -10.00 -12.62
CA GLU A 84 3.66 -10.54 -11.81
C GLU A 84 4.93 -10.71 -12.65
N LYS A 85 4.82 -11.27 -13.86
CA LYS A 85 5.96 -11.38 -14.79
C LYS A 85 6.51 -10.03 -15.25
N ARG A 86 5.63 -9.03 -15.41
CA ARG A 86 6.03 -7.66 -15.76
C ARG A 86 6.74 -6.97 -14.60
N MET A 87 6.27 -7.16 -13.36
CA MET A 87 6.98 -6.71 -12.16
C MET A 87 8.36 -7.35 -12.04
N GLU A 88 8.47 -8.67 -12.21
CA GLU A 88 9.75 -9.38 -12.16
C GLU A 88 10.74 -8.85 -13.21
N SER A 89 10.25 -8.41 -14.37
CA SER A 89 11.09 -7.78 -15.39
C SER A 89 11.52 -6.35 -15.01
N CYS A 90 10.63 -5.56 -14.41
CA CYS A 90 10.97 -4.22 -13.90
C CYS A 90 11.94 -4.29 -12.70
N GLU A 91 11.79 -5.27 -11.80
CA GLU A 91 12.74 -5.53 -10.71
C GLU A 91 14.12 -5.92 -11.26
N HIS A 92 14.18 -6.64 -12.38
CA HIS A 92 15.44 -7.00 -13.02
C HIS A 92 16.12 -5.83 -13.75
N ASP A 93 15.33 -4.87 -14.26
CA ASP A 93 15.86 -3.62 -14.84
C ASP A 93 16.33 -2.63 -13.76
N MET A 94 15.90 -2.79 -12.49
CA MET A 94 16.49 -2.09 -11.32
C MET A 94 17.85 -2.68 -10.87
N ASP A 95 18.28 -3.85 -11.35
CA ASP A 95 19.64 -4.39 -11.10
C ASP A 95 20.73 -3.69 -11.97
N VAL A 96 20.39 -2.60 -12.65
CA VAL A 96 21.34 -1.76 -13.40
C VAL A 96 22.12 -0.87 -12.42
N PRO A 97 23.47 -0.76 -12.52
CA PRO A 97 24.26 0.07 -11.61
C PRO A 97 23.75 1.51 -11.56
N GLY A 98 23.12 1.90 -10.44
CA GLY A 98 22.55 3.24 -10.23
C GLY A 98 21.10 3.31 -9.73
N HIS A 99 20.34 2.20 -9.75
CA HIS A 99 18.96 2.11 -9.22
C HIS A 99 18.84 0.98 -8.19
N ASP A 100 19.61 1.04 -7.10
CA ASP A 100 19.75 -0.08 -6.17
C ASP A 100 18.39 -0.47 -5.53
N ALA A 101 17.84 -1.65 -5.88
CA ALA A 101 16.62 -2.17 -5.26
C ALA A 101 16.71 -2.24 -3.72
N GLU A 102 17.93 -2.35 -3.16
CA GLU A 102 18.19 -2.24 -1.73
C GLU A 102 17.93 -0.83 -1.17
N PHE A 103 18.20 0.23 -1.95
CA PHE A 103 17.88 1.61 -1.59
C PHE A 103 16.37 1.83 -1.49
N TYR A 104 15.61 1.35 -2.48
CA TYR A 104 14.14 1.42 -2.46
C TYR A 104 13.53 0.63 -1.31
N ALA A 105 13.98 -0.61 -1.11
CA ALA A 105 13.51 -1.45 -0.01
C ALA A 105 13.88 -0.89 1.38
N GLN A 106 14.96 -0.13 1.47
CA GLN A 106 15.37 0.56 2.69
C GLN A 106 14.55 1.82 2.92
N ALA A 107 14.37 2.67 1.90
CA ALA A 107 13.54 3.86 1.95
C ALA A 107 12.08 3.52 2.27
N GLU A 108 11.54 2.42 1.75
CA GLU A 108 10.18 1.96 2.05
C GLU A 108 10.02 1.46 3.50
N ARG A 109 11.06 0.81 4.05
CA ARG A 109 11.09 0.44 5.47
C ARG A 109 11.14 1.67 6.36
N GLU A 110 11.93 2.67 5.98
CA GLU A 110 12.06 3.93 6.69
C GLU A 110 10.75 4.71 6.67
N LEU A 111 10.11 4.80 5.50
CA LEU A 111 8.79 5.43 5.34
C LEU A 111 7.72 4.79 6.24
N ASN A 112 7.67 3.45 6.27
CA ASN A 112 6.74 2.73 7.13
C ASN A 112 7.01 2.97 8.62
N SER A 113 8.28 3.05 9.01
CA SER A 113 8.69 3.34 10.39
C SER A 113 8.31 4.77 10.80
N LEU A 114 8.57 5.76 9.94
CA LEU A 114 8.23 7.17 10.20
C LEU A 114 6.72 7.37 10.26
N SER A 115 5.97 6.73 9.34
CA SER A 115 4.51 6.78 9.34
C SER A 115 3.90 6.23 10.64
N GLN A 116 4.45 5.13 11.17
CA GLN A 116 4.02 4.57 12.46
C GLN A 116 4.34 5.49 13.63
N GLN A 117 5.51 6.14 13.61
CA GLN A 117 5.90 7.11 14.63
C GLN A 117 4.98 8.34 14.62
N SER A 118 4.69 8.89 13.44
CA SER A 118 3.77 10.03 13.28
C SER A 118 2.37 9.68 13.83
N GLN A 119 1.81 8.53 13.45
CA GLN A 119 0.51 8.06 13.97
C GLN A 119 0.50 7.86 15.51
N SER A 120 1.58 7.35 16.09
CA SER A 120 1.68 7.21 17.54
C SER A 120 1.68 8.57 18.24
N LYS A 121 2.36 9.56 17.67
CA LYS A 121 2.44 10.92 18.21
C LYS A 121 1.11 11.66 18.09
N GLU A 122 0.39 11.48 16.99
CA GLU A 122 -0.98 11.99 16.83
C GLU A 122 -1.93 11.41 17.89
N GLN A 123 -1.79 10.12 18.20
CA GLN A 123 -2.58 9.48 19.26
C GLN A 123 -2.24 10.02 20.66
N ASP A 124 -0.95 10.24 20.95
CA ASP A 124 -0.49 10.85 22.21
C ASP A 124 -1.04 12.28 22.35
N LEU A 125 -0.96 13.07 21.28
CA LEU A 125 -1.50 14.43 21.25
C LEU A 125 -3.01 14.42 21.54
N ALA A 126 -3.78 13.61 20.82
CA ALA A 126 -5.22 13.47 21.00
C ALA A 126 -5.60 12.99 22.42
N HIS A 127 -4.77 12.14 23.04
CA HIS A 127 -4.97 11.69 24.41
C HIS A 127 -4.79 12.83 25.42
N ILE A 128 -3.72 13.63 25.27
CA ILE A 128 -3.47 14.78 26.13
C ILE A 128 -4.57 15.83 25.95
N GLU A 129 -5.06 16.05 24.72
CA GLU A 129 -6.13 17.03 24.45
C GLU A 129 -7.41 16.64 25.17
N ARG A 130 -7.77 15.35 25.12
CA ARG A 130 -8.92 14.80 25.83
C ARG A 130 -8.78 14.95 27.34
N MET A 131 -7.60 14.71 27.91
CA MET A 131 -7.36 14.90 29.34
C MET A 131 -7.55 16.37 29.75
N LEU A 132 -7.04 17.31 28.97
CA LEU A 132 -7.17 18.74 29.26
C LEU A 132 -8.61 19.24 29.15
N GLN A 133 -9.41 18.70 28.23
CA GLN A 133 -10.84 18.99 28.13
C GLN A 133 -11.61 18.50 29.36
N ASN A 134 -11.26 17.34 29.92
CA ASN A 134 -11.88 16.78 31.11
C ASN A 134 -11.47 17.48 32.43
N MET A 135 -10.49 18.39 32.38
CA MET A 135 -10.03 19.18 33.53
C MET A 135 -10.59 20.61 33.54
N LYS A 136 -11.38 21.00 32.53
CA LYS A 136 -12.14 22.25 32.48
C LYS A 136 -13.57 22.03 32.94
#